data_AF-A0A059F0K1-F1
#
_entry.id   AF-A0A059F0K1-F1
#
_cell.length_a   1.000
_cell.length_b   1.000
_cell.length_c   1.000
_cell.angle_alpha   90.00
_cell.angle_beta   90.00
_cell.angle_gamma   90.00
#
_symmetry.space_group_name_H-M   'P 1'
#
loop_
_entity.id
_entity.type
_entity.pdbx_description
1 polymer ?
#
loop_
_entity_poly.entity_id
_entity_poly.type
_entity_poly.pdbx_seq_one_letter_code
_entity_poly.pdbx_strand_id
1 'polypeptide(L)'
;MFKVFAKITLFSFCLLGCFNFGVPLEILEEEKNIYMGKLRHLTTQGLYLTVFTLITGQLLERGLVFLNQFHATMLVITLPLEFLILLMYWTLYIYDPKTLYPAEFYDKNIRTTHFGNLCVHFFPFIALLLEAKEKDLKKKYYHYIIILFFSFKYFAMSHLFFYYNGFFPYPFLNVLSFLQRICLFLGATLLFLILYETIFLLKGNPIENEENKRIIKIK
;
A
#
# COMPACT_ATOMS: atom_id res chain seq x y z
N MET A 1 13.85 -18.48 15.47
CA MET A 1 12.64 -18.31 16.31
C MET A 1 12.10 -16.87 16.27
N PHE A 2 12.88 -15.85 16.66
CA PHE A 2 12.43 -14.44 16.67
C PHE A 2 11.87 -13.93 15.32
N LYS A 3 12.53 -14.24 14.19
CA LYS A 3 12.07 -13.79 12.86
C LYS A 3 10.69 -14.35 12.48
N VAL A 4 10.48 -15.64 12.70
CA VAL A 4 9.19 -16.31 12.42
C VAL A 4 8.10 -15.70 13.30
N PHE A 5 8.39 -15.48 14.57
CA PHE A 5 7.49 -14.79 15.49
C PHE A 5 7.12 -13.40 14.96
N ALA A 6 8.11 -12.58 14.57
CA ALA A 6 7.87 -11.25 14.02
C ALA A 6 7.00 -11.28 12.75
N LYS A 7 7.25 -12.20 11.81
CA LYS A 7 6.42 -12.38 10.59
C LYS A 7 4.98 -12.72 10.94
N ILE A 8 4.75 -13.65 11.87
CA ILE A 8 3.41 -14.04 12.33
C ILE A 8 2.70 -12.85 12.97
N THR A 9 3.36 -12.15 13.89
CA THR A 9 2.78 -10.99 14.57
C THR A 9 2.40 -9.89 13.59
N LEU A 10 3.29 -9.52 12.67
CA LEU A 10 3.01 -8.49 11.66
C LEU A 10 1.88 -8.91 10.71
N PHE A 11 1.85 -10.17 10.30
CA PHE A 11 0.76 -10.71 9.49
C PHE A 11 -0.59 -10.65 10.24
N SER A 12 -0.61 -11.02 11.51
CA SER A 12 -1.81 -10.90 12.36
C SER A 12 -2.30 -9.46 12.45
N PHE A 13 -1.40 -8.48 12.60
CA PHE A 13 -1.79 -7.07 12.60
C PHE A 13 -2.37 -6.60 11.27
N CYS A 14 -1.85 -7.07 10.13
CA CYS A 14 -2.45 -6.80 8.82
C CYS A 14 -3.87 -7.39 8.73
N LEU A 15 -4.07 -8.62 9.22
CA LEU A 15 -5.40 -9.24 9.26
C LEU A 15 -6.37 -8.46 10.16
N LEU A 16 -5.93 -7.98 11.32
CA LEU A 16 -6.76 -7.10 12.16
C LEU A 16 -7.23 -5.87 11.39
N GLY A 17 -6.34 -5.27 10.58
CA GLY A 17 -6.71 -4.17 9.67
C GLY A 17 -7.75 -4.56 8.62
N CYS A 18 -7.67 -5.78 8.07
CA CYS A 18 -8.68 -6.30 7.13
C CYS A 18 -10.06 -6.39 7.80
N PHE A 19 -10.10 -6.86 9.05
CA PHE A 19 -11.32 -7.02 9.85
C PHE A 19 -11.79 -5.75 10.56
N ASN A 20 -11.32 -4.57 10.14
CA ASN A 20 -11.74 -3.28 10.70
C ASN A 20 -11.48 -3.13 12.21
N PHE A 21 -10.45 -3.79 12.73
CA PHE A 21 -10.11 -3.66 14.13
C PHE A 21 -9.82 -2.20 14.49
N GLY A 22 -10.50 -1.70 15.53
CA GLY A 22 -10.35 -0.33 15.99
C GLY A 22 -11.13 0.72 15.19
N VAL A 23 -11.95 0.33 14.21
CA VAL A 23 -12.86 1.23 13.49
C VAL A 23 -14.21 1.30 14.25
N PRO A 24 -14.72 2.49 14.60
CA PRO A 24 -16.03 2.67 15.23
C PRO A 24 -17.20 2.14 14.39
N LEU A 25 -18.28 1.71 15.05
CA LEU A 25 -19.46 1.15 14.39
C LEU A 25 -20.13 2.15 13.43
N GLU A 26 -20.14 3.42 13.78
CA GLU A 26 -20.74 4.50 13.01
C GLU A 26 -20.07 4.63 11.63
N ILE A 27 -18.73 4.49 11.58
CA ILE A 27 -17.99 4.48 10.32
C ILE A 27 -18.37 3.22 9.52
N LEU A 28 -18.44 2.06 10.17
CA LEU A 28 -18.77 0.80 9.50
C LEU A 28 -20.20 0.78 8.93
N GLU A 29 -21.14 1.43 9.60
CA GLU A 29 -22.52 1.57 9.12
C GLU A 29 -22.60 2.51 7.91
N GLU A 30 -21.89 3.63 7.92
CA GLU A 30 -21.78 4.49 6.73
C GLU A 30 -21.19 3.71 5.54
N GLU A 31 -20.14 2.92 5.78
CA GLU A 31 -19.48 2.15 4.73
C GLU A 31 -20.37 1.08 4.07
N LYS A 32 -21.35 0.54 4.79
CA LYS A 32 -22.28 -0.48 4.24
C LYS A 32 -23.25 0.12 3.23
N ASN A 33 -23.56 1.41 3.35
CA ASN A 33 -24.61 2.06 2.59
C ASN A 33 -24.09 2.80 1.34
N ILE A 34 -22.76 2.81 1.11
CA ILE A 34 -22.12 3.52 -0.01
C ILE A 34 -21.55 2.54 -1.03
N TYR A 35 -21.61 2.90 -2.32
CA TYR A 35 -21.06 2.09 -3.39
C TYR A 35 -19.54 1.89 -3.21
N MET A 36 -19.03 0.68 -3.46
CA MET A 36 -17.67 0.19 -3.14
C MET A 36 -17.31 0.12 -1.64
N GLY A 37 -18.10 0.68 -0.72
CA GLY A 37 -17.86 0.60 0.72
C GLY A 37 -16.39 0.86 1.09
N LYS A 38 -15.80 -0.01 1.91
CA LYS A 38 -14.39 0.06 2.33
C LYS A 38 -13.38 -0.02 1.18
N LEU A 39 -13.74 -0.66 0.04
CA LEU A 39 -12.85 -0.80 -1.13
C LEU A 39 -12.60 0.52 -1.87
N ARG A 40 -13.35 1.59 -1.56
CA ARG A 40 -13.10 2.95 -2.09
C ARG A 40 -11.71 3.48 -1.72
N HIS A 41 -11.18 3.05 -0.59
CA HIS A 41 -9.90 3.52 -0.05
C HIS A 41 -8.72 2.79 -0.66
N LEU A 42 -7.71 3.55 -1.08
CA LEU A 42 -6.44 2.99 -1.57
C LEU A 42 -5.79 2.09 -0.52
N THR A 43 -5.86 2.50 0.76
CA THR A 43 -5.37 1.74 1.91
C THR A 43 -5.95 0.35 1.98
N THR A 44 -7.26 0.19 1.78
CA THR A 44 -7.90 -1.14 1.84
C THR A 44 -7.45 -2.03 0.69
N GLN A 45 -7.33 -1.46 -0.52
CA GLN A 45 -6.84 -2.22 -1.67
C GLN A 45 -5.38 -2.62 -1.48
N GLY A 46 -4.53 -1.72 -0.97
CA GLY A 46 -3.14 -1.99 -0.61
C GLY A 46 -3.05 -3.10 0.43
N LEU A 47 -3.83 -3.01 1.51
CA LEU A 47 -3.82 -3.99 2.59
C LEU A 47 -4.20 -5.40 2.12
N TYR A 48 -5.20 -5.52 1.23
CA TYR A 48 -5.54 -6.82 0.63
C TYR A 48 -4.42 -7.35 -0.26
N LEU A 49 -3.76 -6.50 -1.05
CA LEU A 49 -2.57 -6.89 -1.80
C LEU A 49 -1.43 -7.31 -0.85
N THR A 50 -1.27 -6.66 0.29
CA THR A 50 -0.27 -7.01 1.31
C THR A 50 -0.53 -8.38 1.90
N VAL A 51 -1.74 -8.63 2.41
CA VAL A 51 -2.12 -9.94 2.95
C VAL A 51 -1.92 -11.03 1.91
N PHE A 52 -2.34 -10.80 0.66
CA PHE A 52 -2.16 -11.75 -0.42
C PHE A 52 -0.68 -11.98 -0.77
N THR A 53 0.14 -10.93 -0.78
CA THR A 53 1.60 -11.02 -0.99
C THR A 53 2.26 -11.84 0.12
N LEU A 54 1.87 -11.65 1.38
CA LEU A 54 2.41 -12.40 2.52
C LEU A 54 1.97 -13.87 2.49
N ILE A 55 0.72 -14.17 2.13
CA ILE A 55 0.24 -15.55 1.95
C ILE A 55 1.05 -16.27 0.86
N THR A 56 1.27 -15.64 -0.29
CA THR A 56 2.08 -16.25 -1.36
C THR A 56 3.53 -16.48 -0.94
N GLY A 57 4.10 -15.60 -0.10
CA GLY A 57 5.43 -15.79 0.50
C GLY A 57 5.49 -17.00 1.42
N GLN A 58 4.49 -17.18 2.30
CA GLN A 58 4.37 -18.35 3.17
C GLN A 58 4.19 -19.66 2.39
N LEU A 59 3.39 -19.64 1.31
CA LEU A 59 3.22 -20.80 0.44
C LEU A 59 4.53 -21.16 -0.28
N LEU A 60 5.31 -20.17 -0.69
CA LEU A 60 6.64 -20.39 -1.28
C LEU A 60 7.60 -21.04 -0.28
N GLU A 61 7.62 -20.60 0.98
CA GLU A 61 8.41 -21.22 2.07
C GLU A 61 7.99 -22.67 2.34
N ARG A 62 6.75 -23.05 2.04
CA ARG A 62 6.24 -24.43 2.13
C ARG A 62 6.54 -25.30 0.89
N GLY A 63 7.27 -24.77 -0.09
CA GLY A 63 7.73 -25.52 -1.26
C GLY A 63 6.98 -25.28 -2.56
N LEU A 64 6.03 -24.33 -2.62
CA LEU A 64 5.30 -23.99 -3.85
C LEU A 64 6.14 -23.09 -4.77
N VAL A 65 7.24 -23.63 -5.30
CA VAL A 65 8.26 -22.89 -6.06
C VAL A 65 7.74 -22.22 -7.34
N PHE A 66 6.66 -22.72 -7.93
CA PHE A 66 6.04 -22.11 -9.11
C PHE A 66 5.49 -20.69 -8.83
N LEU A 67 5.22 -20.36 -7.56
CA LEU A 67 4.78 -19.02 -7.15
C LEU A 67 5.92 -18.00 -7.07
N ASN A 68 7.18 -18.41 -7.20
CA ASN A 68 8.33 -17.54 -6.92
C ASN A 68 8.32 -16.24 -7.74
N GLN A 69 8.14 -16.33 -9.06
CA GLN A 69 8.11 -15.15 -9.93
C GLN A 69 6.89 -14.26 -9.67
N PHE A 70 5.74 -14.89 -9.39
CA PHE A 70 4.51 -14.18 -9.08
C PHE A 70 4.63 -13.41 -7.77
N HIS A 71 5.06 -14.08 -6.70
CA HIS A 71 5.31 -13.48 -5.40
C HIS A 71 6.36 -12.35 -5.48
N ALA A 72 7.48 -12.57 -6.17
CA ALA A 72 8.50 -11.53 -6.34
C ALA A 72 7.94 -10.28 -7.06
N THR A 73 7.09 -10.48 -8.08
CA THR A 73 6.42 -9.36 -8.77
C THR A 73 5.46 -8.64 -7.82
N MET A 74 4.62 -9.38 -7.10
CA MET A 74 3.70 -8.82 -6.11
C MET A 74 4.44 -8.01 -5.06
N LEU A 75 5.51 -8.56 -4.47
CA LEU A 75 6.29 -7.90 -3.42
C LEU A 75 6.93 -6.59 -3.89
N VAL A 76 7.46 -6.58 -5.12
CA VAL A 76 8.09 -5.40 -5.73
C VAL A 76 7.09 -4.28 -6.02
N ILE A 77 5.81 -4.61 -6.23
CA ILE A 77 4.76 -3.62 -6.50
C ILE A 77 4.07 -3.16 -5.20
N THR A 78 3.73 -4.11 -4.33
CA THR A 78 2.97 -3.83 -3.11
C THR A 78 3.81 -3.08 -2.07
N LEU A 79 5.11 -3.37 -1.94
CA LEU A 79 5.97 -2.66 -0.97
C LEU A 79 6.01 -1.14 -1.21
N PRO A 80 6.33 -0.64 -2.42
CA PRO A 80 6.31 0.81 -2.67
C PRO A 80 4.89 1.39 -2.61
N LEU A 81 3.84 0.61 -2.89
CA LEU A 81 2.45 1.04 -2.72
C LEU A 81 2.13 1.30 -1.25
N GLU A 82 2.47 0.38 -0.35
CA GLU A 82 2.26 0.55 1.08
C GLU A 82 3.10 1.71 1.63
N PHE A 83 4.30 1.91 1.09
CA PHE A 83 5.10 3.07 1.47
C PHE A 83 4.43 4.39 1.03
N LEU A 84 3.87 4.45 -0.18
CA LEU A 84 3.08 5.58 -0.64
C LEU A 84 1.88 5.84 0.27
N ILE A 85 1.11 4.80 0.59
CA ILE A 85 -0.07 4.86 1.46
C ILE A 85 0.33 5.39 2.85
N LEU A 86 1.41 4.87 3.43
CA LEU A 86 1.94 5.31 4.71
C LEU A 86 2.26 6.81 4.69
N LEU A 87 3.03 7.26 3.70
CA LEU A 87 3.45 8.67 3.60
C LEU A 87 2.25 9.59 3.40
N MET A 88 1.37 9.26 2.45
CA MET A 88 0.21 10.09 2.13
C MET A 88 -0.77 10.17 3.31
N TYR A 89 -1.10 9.03 3.92
CA TYR A 89 -2.01 9.00 5.05
C TYR A 89 -1.48 9.82 6.22
N TRP A 90 -0.27 9.56 6.71
CA TRP A 90 0.24 10.26 7.90
C TRP A 90 0.49 11.74 7.65
N THR A 91 0.89 12.13 6.43
CA THR A 91 1.01 13.55 6.07
C THR A 91 -0.35 14.25 6.18
N LEU A 92 -1.39 13.68 5.57
CA LEU A 92 -2.74 14.25 5.62
C LEU A 92 -3.32 14.21 7.03
N TYR A 93 -3.14 13.11 7.75
CA TYR A 93 -3.65 12.91 9.10
C TYR A 93 -3.04 13.88 10.12
N ILE A 94 -1.73 14.13 10.03
CA ILE A 94 -1.02 15.09 10.90
C ILE A 94 -1.39 16.53 10.56
N TYR A 95 -1.54 16.84 9.27
CA TYR A 95 -1.87 18.20 8.82
C TYR A 95 -3.31 18.58 9.16
N ASP A 96 -4.28 17.79 8.71
CA ASP A 96 -5.68 17.94 9.07
C ASP A 96 -6.42 16.61 8.84
N PRO A 97 -6.79 15.89 9.90
CA PRO A 97 -7.40 14.57 9.77
C PRO A 97 -8.84 14.64 9.20
N LYS A 98 -9.48 15.83 9.17
CA LYS A 98 -10.78 16.07 8.50
C LYS A 98 -10.67 16.01 6.97
N THR A 99 -9.45 16.01 6.43
CA THR A 99 -9.23 15.77 4.99
C THR A 99 -9.53 14.32 4.60
N LEU A 100 -9.41 13.38 5.54
CA LEU A 100 -9.51 11.93 5.29
C LEU A 100 -10.90 11.36 5.58
N TYR A 101 -11.61 11.90 6.57
CA TYR A 101 -12.97 11.49 6.96
C TYR A 101 -13.87 12.72 7.16
N PRO A 102 -15.21 12.57 7.04
CA PRO A 102 -16.14 13.66 7.27
C PRO A 102 -15.88 14.39 8.60
N ALA A 103 -15.91 15.73 8.57
CA ALA A 103 -15.62 16.56 9.73
C ALA A 103 -16.51 16.23 10.94
N GLU A 104 -17.76 15.83 10.67
CA GLU A 104 -18.75 15.45 11.69
C GLU A 104 -18.27 14.32 12.61
N PHE A 105 -17.48 13.37 12.09
CA PHE A 105 -16.91 12.30 12.91
C PHE A 105 -15.87 12.83 13.89
N TYR A 106 -15.00 13.74 13.46
CA TYR A 106 -14.00 14.34 14.34
C TYR A 106 -14.63 15.20 15.43
N ASP A 107 -15.69 15.93 15.08
CA ASP A 107 -16.42 16.81 16.00
C ASP A 107 -17.21 15.99 17.06
N LYS A 108 -17.67 14.79 16.69
CA LYS A 108 -18.30 13.81 17.62
C LYS A 108 -17.29 12.88 18.31
N ASN A 109 -15.99 13.10 18.12
CA ASN A 109 -14.91 12.23 18.63
C ASN A 109 -15.01 10.75 18.18
N ILE A 110 -15.61 10.50 17.02
CA ILE A 110 -15.70 9.19 16.37
C ILE A 110 -14.45 9.03 15.51
N ARG A 111 -13.50 8.22 15.96
CA ARG A 111 -12.19 8.07 15.30
C ARG A 111 -11.70 6.64 15.39
N THR A 112 -11.06 6.16 14.32
CA THR A 112 -10.31 4.91 14.35
C THR A 112 -9.23 4.99 15.43
N THR A 113 -9.09 3.94 16.24
CA THR A 113 -8.06 3.89 17.28
C THR A 113 -6.67 4.02 16.66
N HIS A 114 -5.71 4.58 17.41
CA HIS A 114 -4.32 4.69 16.93
C HIS A 114 -3.75 3.35 16.47
N PHE A 115 -4.02 2.28 17.22
CA PHE A 115 -3.59 0.95 16.85
C PHE A 115 -4.29 0.43 15.59
N GLY A 116 -5.60 0.71 15.42
CA GLY A 116 -6.33 0.42 14.18
C GLY A 116 -5.70 1.10 12.96
N ASN A 117 -5.32 2.38 13.09
CA ASN A 117 -4.60 3.10 12.04
C ASN A 117 -3.23 2.46 11.74
N LEU A 118 -2.48 2.03 12.76
CA LEU A 118 -1.21 1.32 12.55
C LEU A 118 -1.40 -0.01 11.81
N CYS A 119 -2.47 -0.75 12.10
CA CYS A 119 -2.82 -2.01 11.42
C CYS A 119 -3.07 -1.87 9.92
N VAL A 120 -3.56 -0.73 9.46
CA VAL A 120 -3.88 -0.51 8.04
C VAL A 120 -2.83 0.33 7.30
N HIS A 121 -1.96 1.06 8.00
CA HIS A 121 -0.97 1.95 7.36
C HIS A 121 0.49 1.58 7.64
N PHE A 122 0.83 1.19 8.87
CA PHE A 122 2.22 1.01 9.28
C PHE A 122 2.67 -0.44 9.24
N PHE A 123 1.94 -1.35 9.89
CA PHE A 123 2.31 -2.76 9.94
C PHE A 123 2.34 -3.44 8.55
N PRO A 124 1.47 -3.11 7.58
CA PRO A 124 1.57 -3.63 6.21
C PRO A 124 2.92 -3.31 5.56
N PHE A 125 3.37 -2.05 5.63
CA PHE A 125 4.67 -1.62 5.12
C PHE A 125 5.82 -2.38 5.81
N ILE A 126 5.81 -2.47 7.14
CA ILE A 126 6.86 -3.16 7.90
C ILE A 126 6.89 -4.67 7.59
N ALA A 127 5.74 -5.30 7.43
CA ALA A 127 5.63 -6.71 7.05
C ALA A 127 6.28 -6.98 5.69
N LEU A 128 5.95 -6.17 4.68
CA LEU A 128 6.52 -6.30 3.35
C LEU A 128 8.00 -5.93 3.31
N LEU A 129 8.44 -4.96 4.11
CA LEU A 129 9.85 -4.59 4.21
C LEU A 129 10.69 -5.75 4.78
N LEU A 130 10.16 -6.45 5.79
CA LEU A 130 10.79 -7.65 6.35
C LEU A 130 10.85 -8.78 5.31
N GLU A 131 9.75 -9.03 4.60
CA GLU A 131 9.70 -10.04 3.54
C GLU A 131 10.70 -9.71 2.41
N ALA A 132 10.75 -8.45 1.97
CA ALA A 132 11.65 -8.00 0.92
C ALA A 132 13.12 -8.18 1.30
N LYS A 133 13.52 -7.98 2.57
CA LYS A 133 14.92 -8.19 3.01
C LYS A 133 15.43 -9.61 2.77
N GLU A 134 14.54 -10.60 2.71
CA GLU A 134 14.89 -12.01 2.58
C GLU A 134 14.84 -12.51 1.13
N LYS A 135 14.41 -11.68 0.18
CA LYS A 135 14.27 -12.05 -1.24
C LYS A 135 15.24 -11.29 -2.12
N ASP A 136 15.82 -11.98 -3.09
CA ASP A 136 16.51 -11.34 -4.20
C ASP A 136 15.47 -10.78 -5.18
N LEU A 137 15.29 -9.46 -5.15
CA LEU A 137 14.30 -8.78 -5.98
C LEU A 137 14.99 -8.19 -7.20
N LYS A 138 14.44 -8.46 -8.38
CA LYS A 138 14.98 -7.98 -9.65
C LYS A 138 14.07 -6.94 -10.26
N LYS A 139 14.66 -5.83 -10.68
CA LYS A 139 13.98 -4.77 -11.41
C LYS A 139 13.62 -5.26 -12.82
N LYS A 140 12.40 -4.99 -13.27
CA LYS A 140 11.93 -5.37 -14.62
C LYS A 140 11.04 -4.27 -15.20
N TYR A 141 11.09 -4.11 -16.52
CA TYR A 141 10.36 -3.04 -17.21
C TYR A 141 8.83 -3.14 -17.04
N TYR A 142 8.27 -4.35 -17.00
CA TYR A 142 6.82 -4.50 -16.84
C TYR A 142 6.31 -4.03 -15.47
N HIS A 143 7.18 -3.86 -14.47
CA HIS A 143 6.77 -3.30 -13.17
C HIS A 143 6.23 -1.88 -13.30
N TYR A 144 6.84 -1.05 -14.15
CA TYR A 144 6.37 0.30 -14.43
C TYR A 144 4.97 0.30 -15.04
N ILE A 145 4.72 -0.62 -15.96
CA ILE A 145 3.40 -0.78 -16.59
C ILE A 145 2.35 -1.14 -15.52
N ILE A 146 2.69 -2.04 -14.59
CA ILE A 146 1.80 -2.41 -13.49
C ILE A 146 1.51 -1.21 -12.57
N ILE A 147 2.53 -0.42 -12.21
CA ILE A 147 2.39 0.78 -11.37
C ILE A 147 1.48 1.82 -12.05
N LEU A 148 1.71 2.09 -13.34
CA LEU A 148 0.89 3.02 -14.12
C LEU A 148 -0.55 2.53 -14.24
N PHE A 149 -0.74 1.24 -14.53
CA PHE A 149 -2.06 0.63 -14.59
C PHE A 149 -2.79 0.75 -13.25
N PHE A 150 -2.12 0.45 -12.13
CA PHE A 150 -2.72 0.54 -10.80
C PHE A 150 -3.11 1.98 -10.45
N SER A 151 -2.25 2.94 -10.79
CA SER A 151 -2.51 4.37 -10.56
C SER A 151 -3.70 4.88 -11.38
N PHE A 152 -3.75 4.52 -12.67
CA PHE A 152 -4.88 4.84 -13.53
C PHE A 152 -6.17 4.16 -13.07
N LYS A 153 -6.11 2.87 -12.71
CA LYS A 153 -7.23 2.13 -12.14
C LYS A 153 -7.80 2.84 -10.91
N TYR A 154 -6.95 3.29 -9.98
CA TYR A 154 -7.43 3.96 -8.78
C TYR A 154 -8.04 5.34 -9.06
N PHE A 155 -7.46 6.11 -9.99
CA PHE A 155 -8.04 7.35 -10.48
C PHE A 155 -9.45 7.14 -11.07
N ALA A 156 -9.59 6.14 -11.95
CA ALA A 156 -10.86 5.79 -12.58
C ALA A 156 -11.89 5.30 -11.55
N MET A 157 -11.48 4.41 -10.62
CA MET A 157 -12.35 3.95 -9.53
C MET A 157 -12.83 5.10 -8.64
N SER A 158 -11.97 6.10 -8.36
CA SER A 158 -12.36 7.26 -7.54
C SER A 158 -13.43 8.11 -8.23
N HIS A 159 -13.37 8.25 -9.56
CA HIS A 159 -14.39 8.97 -10.33
C HIS A 159 -15.67 8.13 -10.51
N LEU A 160 -15.53 6.81 -10.66
CA LEU A 160 -16.69 5.91 -10.65
C LEU A 160 -17.41 5.94 -9.31
N PHE A 161 -16.67 5.97 -8.21
CA PHE A 161 -17.23 6.17 -6.87
C PHE A 161 -17.98 7.49 -6.78
N PHE A 162 -17.40 8.60 -7.28
CA PHE A 162 -18.09 9.89 -7.32
C PHE A 162 -19.38 9.84 -8.14
N TYR A 163 -19.38 9.17 -9.29
CA TYR A 163 -20.57 9.02 -10.13
C TYR A 163 -21.74 8.36 -9.38
N TYR A 164 -21.48 7.34 -8.56
CA TYR A 164 -22.53 6.64 -7.83
C TYR A 164 -22.93 7.29 -6.49
N ASN A 165 -22.01 7.97 -5.80
CA ASN A 165 -22.27 8.48 -4.45
C ASN A 165 -22.41 10.01 -4.37
N GLY A 166 -22.01 10.75 -5.41
CA GLY A 166 -22.04 12.22 -5.44
C GLY A 166 -20.91 12.92 -4.66
N PHE A 167 -19.97 12.16 -4.10
CA PHE A 167 -18.78 12.68 -3.41
C PHE A 167 -17.57 11.77 -3.66
N PHE A 168 -16.36 12.28 -3.49
CA PHE A 168 -15.13 11.51 -3.66
C PHE A 168 -14.76 10.69 -2.40
N PRO A 169 -13.99 9.59 -2.52
CA PRO A 169 -13.62 8.73 -1.39
C PRO A 169 -12.96 9.46 -0.21
N TYR A 170 -12.27 10.57 -0.50
CA TYR A 170 -11.66 11.45 0.49
C TYR A 170 -12.28 12.86 0.39
N PRO A 171 -12.73 13.45 1.51
CA PRO A 171 -13.31 14.79 1.54
C PRO A 171 -12.52 15.85 0.78
N PHE A 172 -11.20 15.88 0.92
CA PHE A 172 -10.35 16.89 0.28
C PHE A 172 -10.40 16.86 -1.26
N LEU A 173 -10.76 15.73 -1.89
CA LEU A 173 -10.88 15.63 -3.34
C LEU A 173 -12.11 16.38 -3.87
N ASN A 174 -13.12 16.62 -3.03
CA ASN A 174 -14.34 17.36 -3.40
C ASN A 174 -14.08 18.85 -3.59
N VAL A 175 -13.08 19.42 -2.89
CA VAL A 175 -12.74 20.85 -3.01
C VAL A 175 -11.77 21.14 -4.15
N LEU A 176 -11.19 20.12 -4.76
CA LEU A 176 -10.27 20.27 -5.89
C LEU A 176 -11.06 20.42 -7.20
N SER A 177 -10.51 21.17 -8.15
CA SER A 177 -10.96 21.12 -9.55
C SER A 177 -10.54 19.80 -10.21
N PHE A 178 -11.12 19.48 -11.35
CA PHE A 178 -10.74 18.28 -12.11
C PHE A 178 -9.24 18.27 -12.49
N LEU A 179 -8.71 19.43 -12.91
CA LEU A 179 -7.30 19.56 -13.25
C LEU A 179 -6.40 19.38 -12.02
N GLN A 180 -6.78 19.95 -10.87
CA GLN A 180 -6.05 19.75 -9.60
C GLN A 180 -6.05 18.28 -9.17
N ARG A 181 -7.16 17.55 -9.37
CA ARG A 181 -7.20 16.10 -9.15
C ARG A 181 -6.25 15.36 -10.08
N ILE A 182 -6.24 15.68 -11.38
CA ILE A 182 -5.26 15.06 -12.31
C ILE A 182 -3.83 15.30 -11.82
N CYS A 183 -3.47 16.54 -11.48
CA CYS A 183 -2.13 16.86 -10.98
C CYS A 183 -1.79 16.09 -9.71
N LEU A 184 -2.73 15.97 -8.76
CA LEU A 184 -2.55 15.21 -7.53
C LEU A 184 -2.28 13.72 -7.82
N PHE A 185 -3.11 13.07 -8.64
CA PHE A 185 -2.95 11.65 -8.94
C PHE A 185 -1.67 11.38 -9.77
N LEU A 186 -1.30 12.29 -10.67
CA LEU A 186 0.00 12.24 -11.36
C LEU A 186 1.17 12.38 -10.37
N GLY A 187 1.09 13.34 -9.44
CA GLY A 187 2.08 13.52 -8.38
C GLY A 187 2.23 12.28 -7.50
N ALA A 188 1.12 11.68 -7.08
CA ALA A 188 1.13 10.43 -6.32
C ALA A 188 1.72 9.26 -7.14
N THR A 189 1.45 9.21 -8.45
CA THR A 189 2.03 8.20 -9.36
C THR A 189 3.54 8.37 -9.48
N LEU A 190 4.02 9.61 -9.63
CA LEU A 190 5.46 9.92 -9.67
C LEU A 190 6.13 9.55 -8.35
N LEU A 191 5.50 9.87 -7.22
CA LEU A 191 6.00 9.45 -5.91
C LEU A 191 6.06 7.92 -5.79
N PHE A 192 5.03 7.20 -6.25
CA PHE A 192 5.03 5.74 -6.28
C PHE A 192 6.23 5.18 -7.06
N LEU A 193 6.51 5.75 -8.24
CA LEU A 193 7.67 5.39 -9.06
C LEU A 193 9.00 5.68 -8.35
N ILE A 194 9.13 6.85 -7.70
CA ILE A 194 10.33 7.22 -6.93
C ILE A 194 10.56 6.24 -5.77
N LEU A 195 9.51 5.86 -5.04
CA LEU A 195 9.60 4.89 -3.94
C LEU A 195 10.00 3.51 -4.46
N TYR A 196 9.46 3.09 -5.60
CA TYR A 196 9.87 1.87 -6.28
C TYR A 196 11.37 1.89 -6.62
N GLU A 197 11.87 2.97 -7.21
CA GLU A 197 13.31 3.11 -7.51
C GLU A 197 14.17 3.09 -6.24
N THR A 198 13.73 3.79 -5.20
CA THR A 198 14.44 3.87 -3.93
C THR A 198 14.65 2.49 -3.29
N ILE A 199 13.67 1.58 -3.40
CA ILE A 199 13.81 0.20 -2.90
C ILE A 199 14.98 -0.53 -3.58
N PHE A 200 15.16 -0.36 -4.90
CA PHE A 200 16.25 -0.99 -5.63
C PHE A 200 17.60 -0.31 -5.38
N LEU A 201 17.62 1.02 -5.23
CA LEU A 201 18.83 1.75 -4.85
C LEU A 201 19.33 1.30 -3.47
N LEU A 202 18.43 1.16 -2.49
CA LEU A 202 18.78 0.72 -1.14
C LEU A 202 19.22 -0.74 -1.06
N LYS A 203 18.72 -1.61 -1.96
CA LYS A 203 19.15 -3.01 -2.04
C LYS A 203 20.52 -3.20 -2.70
N GLY A 204 21.06 -2.17 -3.36
CA GLY A 204 22.26 -2.27 -4.18
C GLY A 204 21.95 -2.92 -5.53
N ASN A 205 22.45 -2.32 -6.61
CA ASN A 205 22.23 -2.81 -7.96
C ASN A 205 22.92 -4.18 -8.13
N PRO A 206 22.20 -5.27 -8.48
CA PRO A 206 22.83 -6.56 -8.79
C PRO A 206 23.81 -6.45 -9.96
N ILE A 207 23.56 -5.51 -10.89
CA ILE A 207 24.37 -5.27 -12.10
C ILE A 207 25.79 -4.82 -11.71
N GLU A 208 25.90 -3.88 -10.77
CA GLU A 208 27.18 -3.33 -10.31
C GLU A 208 27.96 -4.35 -9.45
N ASN A 209 27.23 -5.20 -8.72
CA ASN A 209 27.80 -6.28 -7.93
C ASN A 209 28.30 -7.46 -8.78
N GLU A 210 27.70 -7.75 -9.94
CA GLU A 210 28.20 -8.78 -10.85
C GLU A 210 29.42 -8.31 -11.66
N GLU A 211 29.46 -7.05 -12.13
CA GLU A 211 30.64 -6.48 -12.78
C GLU A 211 31.84 -6.42 -11.82
N ASN A 212 31.64 -5.95 -10.58
CA ASN A 212 32.70 -5.96 -9.57
C ASN A 212 33.20 -7.38 -9.25
N LYS A 213 32.31 -8.38 -9.16
CA LYS A 213 32.71 -9.78 -8.97
C LYS A 213 33.46 -10.37 -10.16
N ARG A 214 33.17 -9.94 -11.39
CA ARG A 214 33.93 -10.36 -12.59
C ARG A 214 35.31 -9.73 -12.61
N ILE A 215 35.44 -8.44 -12.31
CA ILE A 215 36.73 -7.73 -12.28
C ILE A 215 37.69 -8.33 -11.23
N ILE A 216 37.17 -8.72 -10.06
CA ILE A 216 37.97 -9.35 -9.00
C ILE A 216 38.43 -10.76 -9.38
N LYS A 217 37.69 -11.49 -10.23
CA LYS A 217 38.08 -12.84 -10.69
C LYS A 217 39.15 -12.85 -11.79
N ILE A 218 39.45 -11.71 -12.40
CA ILE A 218 40.42 -11.59 -13.51
C ILE A 218 41.79 -11.09 -13.00
N LYS A 219 41.91 -10.73 -11.72
CA LYS A 219 43.18 -10.43 -11.04
C LYS A 219 43.62 -11.62 -10.20
#